data_AF-A0A016UZF7-F1
#
_entry.id   AF-A0A016UZF7-F1
#
_cell.length_a   1.000
_cell.length_b   1.000
_cell.length_c   1.000
_cell.angle_alpha   90.00
_cell.angle_beta   90.00
_cell.angle_gamma   90.00
#
_symmetry.space_group_name_H-M   'P 1'
#
loop_
_entity.id
_entity.type
_entity.pdbx_description
1 polymer ?
#
loop_
_entity_poly.entity_id
_entity_poly.type
_entity_poly.pdbx_seq_one_letter_code
_entity_poly.pdbx_strand_id
1 'polypeptide(L)'
;MSFYKTFLIDCDKTPKLELTIGNRKYVIEAENLIVRGGGDLCILPLTPMVLPGGPEWILGDPFIRQYCNIYDLGKRRIGFAKVRKS
;
A
#
# COMPACT_ATOMS: atom_id res chain seq x y z
N MET A 1 25.77 1.11 -0.23
CA MET A 1 24.94 0.26 -1.10
C MET A 1 23.48 0.55 -0.72
N SER A 2 22.82 1.47 -1.43
CA SER A 2 21.46 1.90 -1.09
C SER A 2 20.48 0.86 -1.62
N PHE A 3 19.87 0.08 -0.71
CA PHE A 3 19.05 -1.08 -1.07
C PHE A 3 17.58 -0.76 -1.35
N TYR A 4 17.15 0.50 -1.30
CA TYR A 4 15.78 0.88 -1.62
C TYR A 4 15.77 2.03 -2.62
N LYS A 5 15.36 1.73 -3.87
CA LYS A 5 15.02 2.76 -4.85
C LYS A 5 13.77 3.48 -4.36
N THR A 6 13.92 4.74 -3.98
CA THR A 6 12.79 5.63 -3.65
C THR A 6 12.24 6.24 -4.93
N PHE A 7 10.93 6.17 -5.13
CA PHE A 7 10.27 6.91 -6.20
C PHE A 7 9.74 8.25 -5.67
N LEU A 8 9.98 9.30 -6.45
CA LEU A 8 9.46 10.64 -6.18
C LEU A 8 8.28 10.93 -7.10
N ILE A 9 7.33 11.71 -6.60
CA ILE A 9 6.13 12.15 -7.31
C ILE A 9 5.81 13.59 -6.90
N ASP A 10 5.25 14.42 -7.78
CA ASP A 10 4.77 15.74 -7.37
C ASP A 10 3.70 15.59 -6.28
N CYS A 11 3.80 16.39 -5.22
CA CYS A 11 2.92 16.32 -4.05
C CYS A 11 1.45 16.68 -4.34
N ASP A 12 1.16 17.29 -5.50
CA ASP A 12 -0.18 17.69 -5.95
C ASP A 12 -0.93 16.56 -6.66
N LYS A 13 -0.25 15.46 -7.00
CA LYS A 13 -0.88 14.33 -7.68
C LYS A 13 -1.80 13.57 -6.74
N THR A 14 -2.77 12.88 -7.32
CA THR A 14 -3.74 12.06 -6.58
C THR A 14 -3.69 10.61 -7.08
N PRO A 15 -2.58 9.88 -6.85
CA PRO A 15 -2.47 8.50 -7.31
C PRO A 15 -3.51 7.61 -6.63
N LYS A 16 -3.96 6.59 -7.34
CA LYS A 16 -4.78 5.50 -6.81
C LYS A 16 -4.17 4.18 -7.24
N LEU A 17 -4.11 3.23 -6.32
CA LEU A 17 -3.70 1.85 -6.61
C LEU A 17 -4.88 0.92 -6.32
N GLU A 18 -5.42 0.30 -7.36
CA GLU A 18 -6.46 -0.72 -7.22
C GLU A 18 -5.82 -2.12 -7.20
N LEU A 19 -6.13 -2.88 -6.17
CA LEU A 19 -5.78 -4.28 -6.02
C LEU A 19 -7.06 -5.11 -6.06
N THR A 20 -7.06 -6.19 -6.84
CA THR A 20 -8.13 -7.18 -6.81
C THR A 20 -7.66 -8.39 -6.02
N ILE A 21 -8.34 -8.68 -4.90
CA ILE A 21 -8.07 -9.86 -4.06
C ILE A 21 -9.33 -10.72 -4.05
N GLY A 22 -9.22 -11.93 -4.62
CA GLY A 22 -10.39 -12.77 -4.91
C GLY A 22 -11.33 -12.05 -5.90
N ASN A 23 -12.56 -11.80 -5.47
CA ASN A 23 -13.58 -11.09 -6.26
C ASN A 23 -13.88 -9.67 -5.74
N ARG A 24 -13.00 -9.10 -4.91
CA ARG A 24 -13.17 -7.78 -4.30
C ARG A 24 -12.06 -6.82 -4.72
N LYS A 25 -12.46 -5.59 -5.00
CA LYS A 25 -11.55 -4.47 -5.30
C LYS A 25 -11.22 -3.70 -4.02
N TYR A 26 -9.94 -3.45 -3.82
CA TYR A 26 -9.38 -2.65 -2.75
C TYR A 26 -8.60 -1.50 -3.37
N VAL A 27 -9.07 -0.28 -3.18
CA VAL A 27 -8.42 0.92 -3.71
C VAL A 27 -7.62 1.55 -2.57
N ILE A 28 -6.34 1.79 -2.77
CA ILE A 28 -5.51 2.60 -1.88
C ILE A 28 -5.55 4.03 -2.42
N GLU A 29 -6.01 4.96 -1.59
CA GLU A 29 -6.18 6.36 -1.96
C GLU A 29 -4.87 7.15 -1.80
N ALA A 30 -4.78 8.30 -2.47
CA ALA A 30 -3.61 9.17 -2.49
C ALA A 30 -3.08 9.54 -1.09
N GLU A 31 -3.98 9.70 -0.12
CA GLU A 31 -3.66 9.96 1.30
C GLU A 31 -2.67 8.93 1.88
N ASN A 32 -2.71 7.70 1.39
CA ASN A 32 -1.87 6.59 1.82
C ASN A 32 -0.71 6.29 0.85
N LEU A 33 -0.68 6.93 -0.32
CA LEU A 33 0.33 6.77 -1.37
C LEU A 33 1.25 8.00 -1.50
N ILE A 34 1.10 9.02 -0.65
CA ILE A 34 1.91 10.23 -0.67
C ILE A 34 2.51 10.45 0.71
N VAL A 35 3.84 10.41 0.79
CA VAL A 35 4.60 10.75 2.01
C VAL A 35 5.34 12.07 1.76
N ARG A 36 4.99 13.11 2.51
CA ARG A 36 5.58 14.45 2.38
C ARG A 36 6.96 14.47 3.05
N GLY A 37 8.00 14.75 2.27
CA GLY A 37 9.39 14.87 2.74
C GLY A 37 9.92 16.31 2.86
N GLY A 38 9.13 17.30 2.45
CA GLY A 38 9.52 18.72 2.36
C GLY A 38 9.69 19.18 0.91
N GLY A 39 9.10 20.32 0.55
CA GLY A 39 9.06 20.83 -0.83
C GLY A 39 7.92 20.27 -1.68
N ASP A 40 8.05 20.40 -3.01
CA ASP A 40 7.01 20.02 -3.99
C ASP A 40 7.08 18.55 -4.43
N LEU A 41 8.15 17.84 -4.06
CA LEU A 41 8.33 16.41 -4.31
C LEU A 41 8.00 15.59 -3.07
N CYS A 42 7.17 14.58 -3.29
CA CYS A 42 6.72 13.62 -2.29
C CYS A 42 7.29 12.24 -2.62
N ILE A 43 7.33 11.37 -1.61
CA ILE A 43 7.75 9.97 -1.76
C ILE A 43 6.51 9.14 -2.08
N LEU A 44 6.60 8.33 -3.14
CA LEU A 44 5.65 7.26 -3.46
C LEU A 44 6.13 5.98 -2.75
N PRO A 45 5.41 5.46 -1.74
CA PRO A 45 5.83 4.34 -0.91
C PRO A 45 5.59 2.99 -1.61
N LEU A 46 6.11 2.85 -2.84
CA LEU A 46 6.15 1.61 -3.61
C LEU A 46 7.61 1.25 -3.85
N THR A 47 7.96 -0.01 -3.58
CA THR A 47 9.34 -0.47 -3.71
C THR A 47 9.37 -1.68 -4.65
N PRO A 48 10.18 -1.66 -5.72
CA PRO A 48 10.33 -2.81 -6.59
C PRO A 48 11.14 -3.86 -5.84
N MET A 49 10.66 -5.10 -5.88
CA MET A 49 11.26 -6.19 -5.14
C MET A 49 11.14 -7.49 -5.93
N VAL A 50 12.17 -8.34 -5.83
CA VAL A 50 12.17 -9.69 -6.37
C VAL A 50 12.09 -10.64 -5.19
N LEU A 51 11.01 -11.40 -5.10
CA LEU A 51 10.80 -12.40 -4.05
C LEU A 51 11.02 -13.82 -4.59
N PRO A 52 11.67 -14.71 -3.82
CA PRO A 52 11.75 -16.12 -4.17
C PRO A 52 10.36 -16.76 -4.01
N GLY A 53 9.72 -17.15 -5.11
CA GLY A 53 8.39 -17.78 -5.07
C GLY A 53 7.41 -17.30 -6.15
N GLY A 54 7.63 -16.12 -6.74
CA GLY A 54 6.82 -15.56 -7.82
C GLY A 54 6.63 -14.05 -7.71
N PRO A 55 5.83 -13.42 -8.60
CA PRO A 55 5.45 -12.03 -8.46
C PRO A 55 4.51 -11.89 -7.26
N GLU A 56 5.10 -11.53 -6.12
CA GLU A 56 4.41 -11.35 -4.85
C GLU A 56 4.34 -9.87 -4.49
N TRP A 57 3.18 -9.44 -4.01
CA TRP A 57 2.98 -8.10 -3.45
C TRP A 57 3.08 -8.18 -1.93
N ILE A 58 3.94 -7.37 -1.32
CA ILE A 58 3.86 -7.09 0.11
C ILE A 58 2.92 -5.90 0.31
N LEU A 59 1.78 -6.15 0.94
CA LEU A 59 0.80 -5.11 1.27
C LEU A 59 1.17 -4.45 2.60
N GLY A 60 2.09 -3.48 2.53
CA GLY A 60 2.61 -2.75 3.70
C GLY A 60 1.78 -1.54 4.12
N ASP A 61 2.47 -0.54 4.66
CA ASP A 61 1.93 0.70 5.22
C ASP A 61 0.75 1.33 4.44
N PRO A 62 0.83 1.56 3.11
CA PRO A 62 -0.27 2.17 2.37
C PRO A 62 -1.59 1.40 2.49
N PHE A 63 -1.52 0.07 2.45
CA PHE A 63 -2.69 -0.79 2.53
C PHE A 63 -3.20 -0.89 3.98
N ILE A 64 -2.29 -1.08 4.94
CA ILE A 64 -2.62 -1.27 6.36
C ILE A 64 -3.23 0.01 6.98
N ARG A 65 -2.80 1.20 6.57
CA ARG A 65 -3.39 2.47 7.02
C ARG A 65 -4.84 2.65 6.57
N GLN A 66 -5.20 2.10 5.41
CA GLN A 66 -6.55 2.24 4.86
C GLN A 66 -7.50 1.10 5.23
N TYR A 67 -6.95 -0.10 5.44
CA TYR A 67 -7.71 -1.31 5.71
C TYR A 67 -7.22 -2.00 6.99
N CYS A 68 -8.13 -2.22 7.93
CA CYS A 68 -7.89 -3.13 9.05
C CYS A 68 -7.72 -4.56 8.52
N ASN A 69 -6.64 -5.22 8.95
CA ASN A 69 -6.33 -6.59 8.61
C ASN A 69 -6.76 -7.50 9.76
N ILE A 70 -7.67 -8.44 9.49
CA ILE A 70 -8.24 -9.35 10.48
C ILE A 70 -7.68 -10.74 10.22
N TYR A 71 -6.85 -11.23 11.14
CA TYR A 71 -6.21 -12.54 11.03
C TYR A 71 -7.02 -13.57 11.81
N ASP A 72 -7.81 -14.38 11.10
CA ASP A 72 -8.64 -15.45 11.67
C ASP A 72 -7.90 -16.79 11.47
N LEU A 73 -7.00 -17.08 12.42
CA LEU A 73 -6.15 -18.29 12.38
C LEU A 73 -6.99 -19.57 12.48
N GLY A 74 -8.07 -19.57 13.28
CA GLY A 74 -8.95 -20.72 13.46
C GLY A 74 -9.65 -21.14 12.17
N LYS A 75 -10.00 -20.17 11.30
CA LYS A 75 -10.56 -20.44 9.97
C LYS A 75 -9.54 -20.29 8.83
N ARG A 76 -8.25 -20.12 9.14
CA ARG A 76 -7.15 -19.98 8.17
C ARG A 76 -7.43 -18.94 7.08
N ARG A 77 -7.93 -17.77 7.47
CA ARG A 77 -8.32 -16.70 6.52
C ARG A 77 -7.91 -15.32 7.02
N ILE A 78 -7.79 -14.39 6.08
CA ILE A 78 -7.56 -12.97 6.35
C ILE A 78 -8.77 -12.18 5.82
N GLY A 79 -9.27 -11.26 6.64
CA GLY A 79 -10.32 -10.31 6.28
C GLY A 79 -9.77 -8.89 6.20
N PHE A 80 -10.40 -8.06 5.37
CA PHE A 80 -10.06 -6.65 5.22
C PHE A 80 -11.31 -5.80 5.40
N ALA A 81 -11.24 -4.76 6.23
CA ALA A 81 -12.31 -3.79 6.44
C ALA A 81 -11.76 -2.37 6.33
N LYS A 82 -12.52 -1.42 5.81
CA LYS A 82 -12.09 0.00 5.78
C LYS A 82 -11.88 0.51 7.20
N VAL A 83 -10.78 1.22 7.43
CA VAL A 83 -10.54 1.92 8.70
C VAL A 83 -11.63 2.96 8.90
N ARG A 84 -12.12 3.08 10.13
CA ARG A 84 -13.03 4.16 10.54
C ARG A 84 -12.21 5.44 10.70
N LYS A 85 -12.48 6.45 9.86
CA LYS A 85 -11.93 7.80 10.07
C LYS A 85 -12.62 8.40 11.30
N SER A 86 -11.84 8.86 12.27
CA SER A 86 -12.31 9.57 13.47
C SER A 86 -12.73 10.99 13.14
#